data_AF-A0A2R6JAR4-F1
#
_entry.id   AF-A0A2R6JAR4-F1
#
_cell.length_a   1.000
_cell.length_b   1.000
_cell.length_c   1.000
_cell.angle_alpha   90.00
_cell.angle_beta   90.00
_cell.angle_gamma   90.00
#
_symmetry.space_group_name_H-M   'P 1'
#
loop_
_entity.id
_entity.type
_entity.pdbx_description
1 polymer ?
#
loop_
_entity_poly.entity_id
_entity_poly.type
_entity_poly.pdbx_seq_one_letter_code
_entity_poly.pdbx_strand_id
1 'polypeptide(L)'
;MPCGEYFTGYESRMGLIRWRVQRVALVAGLPVPFVLPFLVGGGTVSTVSQIYIFAVAVLGLNVILGYAGEIVLAQGAFMAIGAYTTSRLVAAGSGLLPAVAVGGLIAAAVAVVFGLPSFRVKGFYIAISTLALQFISEWFFVNGQAAWIHGGARQQLPNEVGLVGPVGVVGTDLDVYYLGLVVMLLFAMLSLNLSRTGIGRTFRAVRENDLAAAVLGVDVFKNKLLAFAVGGFMIGVSGGLYGFYLGSLDPGYFGLALTLEHVGRAHRRRRRHVRPGATPGVPPRGVDGHRHQRDRAGIGVLRRHHRRGTGRRAEGRPRGARTAERLPAELAVRLLMADDVTDTARDLLDLPFHRANGIEVVSATDEGARTRWPYDESLVGNPELPAVHGGVISALADLTGAAPFVGSLGRYTPTVDLRVDYLTHAGEADLEAVAEIRRRGDSVGVAHVVVESGGEICAEARGVYKLAR
;
A
#
# COMPACT_ATOMS: atom_id res chain seq x y z
N MET A 1 -1.66 -18.73 -10.00
CA MET A 1 -2.37 -19.23 -11.21
C MET A 1 -2.73 -20.68 -10.93
N PRO A 2 -3.93 -21.15 -11.28
CA PRO A 2 -4.22 -22.59 -11.26
C PRO A 2 -3.24 -23.30 -12.23
N CYS A 3 -2.68 -24.43 -11.80
CA CYS A 3 -1.76 -25.22 -12.63
C CYS A 3 -2.52 -25.77 -13.86
N GLY A 4 -1.94 -25.68 -15.06
CA GLY A 4 -2.48 -26.28 -16.28
C GLY A 4 -3.30 -25.36 -17.20
N GLU A 5 -3.48 -24.08 -16.88
CA GLU A 5 -4.08 -23.10 -17.81
C GLU A 5 -3.00 -22.20 -18.44
N TYR A 6 -2.82 -22.33 -19.76
CA TYR A 6 -1.88 -21.52 -20.55
C TYR A 6 -2.65 -20.52 -21.42
N PHE A 7 -2.21 -19.25 -21.42
CA PHE A 7 -2.75 -18.23 -22.32
C PHE A 7 -1.97 -18.27 -23.64
N THR A 8 -2.66 -18.54 -24.75
CA THR A 8 -2.04 -18.62 -26.09
C THR A 8 -2.05 -17.29 -26.85
N GLY A 9 -2.70 -16.25 -26.32
CA GLY A 9 -2.74 -14.92 -26.94
C GLY A 9 -2.96 -13.77 -25.95
N TYR A 10 -2.61 -12.54 -26.36
CA TYR A 10 -2.72 -11.33 -25.53
C TYR A 10 -4.17 -11.04 -25.09
N GLU A 11 -5.14 -11.26 -25.96
CA GLU A 11 -6.57 -11.08 -25.67
C GLU A 11 -7.07 -12.08 -24.62
N SER A 12 -6.64 -13.35 -24.71
CA SER A 12 -6.98 -14.37 -23.71
C SER A 12 -6.44 -14.02 -22.32
N ARG A 13 -5.31 -13.31 -22.26
CA ARG A 13 -4.74 -12.77 -21.02
C ARG A 13 -5.49 -11.51 -20.55
N MET A 14 -6.15 -10.78 -21.45
CA MET A 14 -6.92 -9.56 -21.13
C MET A 14 -8.39 -9.81 -20.76
N GLY A 15 -8.91 -11.03 -21.01
CA GLY A 15 -10.32 -11.38 -20.80
C GLY A 15 -10.83 -11.19 -19.37
N LEU A 16 -12.14 -10.90 -19.23
CA LEU A 16 -12.78 -10.64 -17.93
C LEU A 16 -12.76 -11.83 -16.98
N ILE A 17 -12.83 -13.01 -17.57
CA ILE A 17 -12.82 -14.29 -16.89
C ILE A 17 -11.60 -15.03 -17.42
N ARG A 18 -10.53 -15.01 -16.64
CA ARG A 18 -9.24 -15.56 -17.06
C ARG A 18 -9.18 -17.07 -16.88
N TRP A 19 -9.86 -17.59 -15.85
CA TRP A 19 -9.77 -19.00 -15.46
C TRP A 19 -11.11 -19.71 -15.60
N ARG A 20 -11.09 -21.00 -15.93
CA ARG A 20 -12.31 -21.83 -15.97
C ARG A 20 -13.02 -21.82 -14.61
N VAL A 21 -12.26 -21.85 -13.52
CA VAL A 21 -12.80 -21.74 -12.15
C VAL A 21 -13.51 -20.41 -11.92
N GLN A 22 -12.98 -19.30 -12.44
CA GLN A 22 -13.66 -18.00 -12.37
C GLN A 22 -14.94 -17.98 -13.20
N ARG A 23 -14.95 -18.68 -14.35
CA ARG A 23 -16.15 -18.80 -15.20
C ARG A 23 -17.24 -19.59 -14.49
N VAL A 24 -16.88 -20.74 -13.92
CA VAL A 24 -17.81 -21.57 -13.15
C VAL A 24 -18.31 -20.83 -11.91
N ALA A 25 -17.43 -20.16 -11.17
CA ALA A 25 -17.82 -19.36 -10.01
C ALA A 25 -18.73 -18.17 -10.38
N LEU A 26 -18.51 -17.52 -11.52
CA LEU A 26 -19.40 -16.47 -12.00
C LEU A 26 -20.76 -17.03 -12.41
N VAL A 27 -20.80 -18.11 -13.20
CA VAL A 27 -22.05 -18.72 -13.66
C VAL A 27 -22.86 -19.29 -12.50
N ALA A 28 -22.21 -19.93 -11.52
CA ALA A 28 -22.86 -20.44 -10.32
C ALA A 28 -23.24 -19.33 -9.32
N GLY A 29 -22.47 -18.25 -9.26
CA GLY A 29 -22.66 -17.16 -8.29
C GLY A 29 -23.61 -16.06 -8.77
N LEU A 30 -23.74 -15.83 -10.08
CA LEU A 30 -24.60 -14.79 -10.64
C LEU A 30 -26.09 -14.95 -10.29
N PRO A 31 -26.70 -16.16 -10.27
CA PRO A 31 -28.12 -16.33 -9.94
C PRO A 31 -28.43 -16.04 -8.47
N VAL A 32 -27.46 -16.26 -7.57
CA VAL A 32 -27.63 -16.18 -6.12
C VAL A 32 -28.23 -14.84 -5.67
N PRO A 33 -27.67 -13.66 -6.03
CA PRO A 33 -28.25 -12.38 -5.63
C PRO A 33 -29.65 -12.11 -6.22
N PHE A 34 -30.03 -12.72 -7.33
CA PHE A 34 -31.39 -12.52 -7.88
C PHE A 34 -32.46 -13.33 -7.13
N VAL A 35 -32.08 -14.49 -6.59
CA VAL A 35 -32.98 -15.41 -5.88
C VAL A 35 -33.01 -15.15 -4.37
N LEU A 36 -31.94 -14.55 -3.82
CA LEU A 36 -31.78 -14.27 -2.40
C LEU A 36 -32.98 -13.58 -1.72
N PRO A 37 -33.63 -12.54 -2.29
CA PRO A 37 -34.75 -11.89 -1.60
C PRO A 37 -35.97 -12.80 -1.39
N PHE A 38 -36.11 -13.89 -2.14
CA PHE A 38 -37.21 -14.85 -1.97
C PHE A 38 -36.92 -15.90 -0.89
N LEU A 39 -35.67 -16.05 -0.48
CA LEU A 39 -35.23 -17.06 0.49
C LEU A 39 -35.06 -16.50 1.90
N VAL A 40 -35.03 -15.18 2.06
CA VAL A 40 -34.65 -14.51 3.31
C VAL A 40 -35.68 -13.46 3.71
N GLY A 41 -35.80 -13.19 5.01
CA GLY A 41 -36.73 -12.18 5.54
C GLY A 41 -36.34 -10.73 5.20
N GLY A 42 -37.32 -9.83 5.24
CA GLY A 42 -37.20 -8.43 4.82
C GLY A 42 -36.03 -7.67 5.45
N GLY A 43 -35.77 -7.83 6.75
CA GLY A 43 -34.63 -7.13 7.40
C GLY A 43 -33.26 -7.50 6.82
N THR A 44 -33.09 -8.73 6.32
CA THR A 44 -31.86 -9.12 5.63
C THR A 44 -31.81 -8.55 4.22
N VAL A 45 -32.95 -8.44 3.52
CA VAL A 45 -33.04 -7.78 2.22
C VAL A 45 -32.57 -6.33 2.33
N SER A 46 -33.08 -5.57 3.29
CA SER A 46 -32.67 -4.16 3.51
C SER A 46 -31.17 -4.04 3.83
N THR A 47 -30.64 -4.94 4.66
CA THR A 47 -29.20 -4.98 4.96
C THR A 47 -28.36 -5.24 3.70
N VAL A 48 -28.79 -6.18 2.86
CA VAL A 48 -28.08 -6.50 1.61
C VAL A 48 -28.20 -5.36 0.59
N SER A 49 -29.34 -4.67 0.52
CA SER A 49 -29.51 -3.46 -0.27
C SER A 49 -28.48 -2.40 0.13
N GLN A 50 -28.30 -2.16 1.43
CA GLN A 50 -27.29 -1.24 1.95
C GLN A 50 -25.87 -1.69 1.59
N ILE A 51 -25.57 -3.00 1.63
CA ILE A 51 -24.29 -3.55 1.19
C ILE A 51 -24.04 -3.25 -0.29
N TYR A 52 -25.03 -3.40 -1.17
CA TYR A 52 -24.88 -3.07 -2.60
C TYR A 52 -24.63 -1.58 -2.82
N ILE A 53 -25.36 -0.71 -2.13
CA ILE A 53 -25.19 0.74 -2.23
C ILE A 53 -23.77 1.13 -1.78
N PHE A 54 -23.31 0.67 -0.62
CA PHE A 54 -21.95 0.96 -0.15
C PHE A 54 -20.86 0.29 -0.99
N ALA A 55 -21.13 -0.86 -1.61
CA ALA A 55 -20.19 -1.46 -2.55
C ALA A 55 -19.88 -0.52 -3.73
N VAL A 56 -20.86 0.26 -4.21
CA VAL A 56 -20.63 1.30 -5.24
C VAL A 56 -19.70 2.40 -4.72
N ALA A 57 -19.89 2.89 -3.50
CA ALA A 57 -18.99 3.87 -2.88
C ALA A 57 -17.56 3.33 -2.74
N VAL A 58 -17.41 2.07 -2.30
CA VAL A 58 -16.10 1.39 -2.22
C VAL A 58 -15.48 1.19 -3.60
N LEU A 59 -16.26 0.90 -4.64
CA LEU A 59 -15.75 0.80 -6.01
C LEU A 59 -15.24 2.16 -6.50
N GLY A 60 -15.95 3.25 -6.18
CA GLY A 60 -15.47 4.61 -6.44
C GLY A 60 -14.18 4.95 -5.67
N LEU A 61 -14.10 4.55 -4.39
CA LEU A 61 -12.85 4.65 -3.62
C LEU A 61 -11.71 3.88 -4.28
N ASN A 62 -11.99 2.68 -4.78
CA ASN A 62 -11.00 1.84 -5.44
C ASN A 62 -10.50 2.46 -6.75
N VAL A 63 -11.29 3.27 -7.45
CA VAL A 63 -10.77 4.03 -8.60
C VAL A 63 -9.71 5.04 -8.16
N ILE A 64 -9.98 5.81 -7.10
CA ILE A 64 -9.07 6.88 -6.65
C ILE A 64 -7.85 6.30 -5.92
N LEU A 65 -8.09 5.54 -4.85
CA LEU A 65 -7.04 4.98 -3.99
C LEU A 65 -6.43 3.71 -4.59
N GLY A 66 -7.25 2.86 -5.18
CA GLY A 66 -6.84 1.55 -5.68
C GLY A 66 -6.11 1.63 -7.02
N TYR A 67 -6.59 2.44 -7.97
CA TYR A 67 -5.96 2.55 -9.29
C TYR A 67 -5.00 3.73 -9.37
N ALA A 68 -5.41 4.94 -9.02
CA ALA A 68 -4.57 6.13 -9.11
C ALA A 68 -3.62 6.32 -7.91
N GLY A 69 -3.86 5.64 -6.79
CA GLY A 69 -2.97 5.65 -5.63
C GLY A 69 -3.16 6.83 -4.68
N GLU A 70 -4.20 7.64 -4.89
CA GLU A 70 -4.42 8.85 -4.10
C GLU A 70 -5.25 8.57 -2.84
N ILE A 71 -4.80 9.08 -1.70
CA ILE A 71 -5.50 8.91 -0.43
C ILE A 71 -6.63 9.93 -0.34
N VAL A 72 -7.85 9.44 -0.17
CA VAL A 72 -9.06 10.27 -0.06
C VAL A 72 -9.79 9.98 1.24
N LEU A 73 -10.04 11.03 2.01
CA LEU A 73 -10.76 11.01 3.28
C LEU A 73 -12.03 11.87 3.22
N ALA A 74 -12.82 11.72 2.15
CA ALA A 74 -14.05 12.51 1.88
C ALA A 74 -15.25 11.68 1.37
N GLN A 75 -15.27 10.36 1.63
CA GLN A 75 -16.34 9.48 1.11
C GLN A 75 -17.72 9.96 1.57
N GLY A 76 -17.85 10.27 2.86
CA GLY A 76 -19.07 10.80 3.46
C GLY A 76 -19.50 12.11 2.80
N ALA A 77 -18.59 13.06 2.61
CA ALA A 77 -18.89 14.31 1.90
C ALA A 77 -19.41 14.08 0.47
N PHE A 78 -18.75 13.24 -0.33
CA PHE A 78 -19.20 12.95 -1.69
C PHE A 78 -20.57 12.26 -1.70
N MET A 79 -20.81 11.35 -0.76
CA MET A 79 -22.12 10.73 -0.59
C MET A 79 -23.18 11.75 -0.16
N ALA A 80 -22.88 12.65 0.77
CA ALA A 80 -23.79 13.70 1.21
C ALA A 80 -24.17 14.61 0.04
N ILE A 81 -23.19 15.10 -0.72
CA ILE A 81 -23.42 15.95 -1.89
C ILE A 81 -24.34 15.26 -2.89
N GLY A 82 -24.11 13.97 -3.18
CA GLY A 82 -24.98 13.17 -4.03
C GLY A 82 -26.40 13.01 -3.47
N ALA A 83 -26.53 12.74 -2.17
CA ALA A 83 -27.81 12.57 -1.48
C ALA A 83 -28.67 13.84 -1.47
N TYR A 84 -28.09 14.97 -1.07
CA TYR A 84 -28.79 16.26 -1.02
C TYR A 84 -29.12 16.80 -2.41
N THR A 85 -28.27 16.55 -3.41
CA THR A 85 -28.60 16.91 -4.80
C THR A 85 -29.78 16.08 -5.31
N THR A 86 -29.75 14.76 -5.03
CA THR A 86 -30.81 13.84 -5.46
C THR A 86 -32.14 14.21 -4.81
N SER A 87 -32.15 14.45 -3.50
CA SER A 87 -33.37 14.83 -2.76
C SER A 87 -33.99 16.11 -3.31
N ARG A 88 -33.17 17.11 -3.63
CA ARG A 88 -33.64 18.40 -4.14
C ARG A 88 -34.25 18.27 -5.54
N LEU A 89 -33.64 17.48 -6.41
CA LEU A 89 -34.15 17.23 -7.76
C LEU A 89 -35.43 16.39 -7.75
N VAL A 90 -35.49 15.37 -6.88
CA VAL A 90 -36.72 14.58 -6.69
C VAL A 90 -37.84 15.46 -6.14
N ALA A 91 -37.55 16.34 -5.18
CA ALA A 91 -38.53 17.31 -4.67
C ALA A 91 -39.00 18.30 -5.75
N ALA A 92 -38.19 18.55 -6.78
CA ALA A 92 -38.57 19.34 -7.95
C ALA A 92 -39.34 18.53 -9.02
N GLY A 93 -39.65 17.26 -8.76
CA GLY A 93 -40.41 16.38 -9.67
C GLY A 93 -39.55 15.60 -10.67
N SER A 94 -38.22 15.60 -10.54
CA SER A 94 -37.34 14.75 -11.35
C SER A 94 -37.46 13.28 -10.94
N GLY A 95 -37.29 12.37 -11.91
CA GLY A 95 -37.18 10.95 -11.61
C GLY A 95 -35.91 10.61 -10.82
N LEU A 96 -35.90 9.45 -10.18
CA LEU A 96 -34.78 9.03 -9.34
C LEU A 96 -33.47 8.87 -10.12
N LEU A 97 -33.48 8.25 -11.31
CA LEU A 97 -32.25 8.00 -12.08
C LEU A 97 -31.58 9.29 -12.57
N PRO A 98 -32.30 10.25 -13.20
CA PRO A 98 -31.71 11.54 -13.55
C PRO A 98 -31.21 12.30 -12.32
N ALA A 99 -31.96 12.28 -11.22
CA ALA A 99 -31.56 12.96 -9.99
C ALA A 99 -30.25 12.39 -9.41
N VAL A 100 -30.15 11.06 -9.33
CA VAL A 100 -28.94 10.37 -8.86
C VAL A 100 -27.75 10.60 -9.80
N ALA A 101 -27.98 10.59 -11.11
CA ALA A 101 -26.93 10.86 -12.11
C ALA A 101 -26.38 12.28 -11.96
N VAL A 102 -27.26 13.28 -11.82
CA VAL A 102 -26.85 14.67 -11.58
C VAL A 102 -26.15 14.81 -10.22
N GLY A 103 -26.65 14.15 -9.17
CA GLY A 103 -25.97 14.09 -7.88
C GLY A 103 -24.54 13.52 -7.97
N GLY A 104 -24.36 12.47 -8.76
CA GLY A 104 -23.04 11.95 -9.12
C GLY A 104 -22.17 12.97 -9.84
N LEU A 105 -22.71 13.69 -10.83
CA LEU A 105 -21.96 14.71 -11.58
C LEU A 105 -21.53 15.88 -10.69
N ILE A 106 -22.38 16.35 -9.78
CA ILE A 106 -22.00 17.39 -8.81
C ILE A 106 -20.92 16.87 -7.87
N ALA A 107 -21.04 15.64 -7.35
CA ALA A 107 -20.01 15.04 -6.52
C ALA A 107 -18.68 14.88 -7.27
N ALA A 108 -18.71 14.53 -8.57
CA ALA A 108 -17.53 14.47 -9.43
C ALA A 108 -16.89 15.85 -9.61
N ALA A 109 -17.68 16.89 -9.85
CA ALA A 109 -17.18 18.26 -9.97
C ALA A 109 -16.50 18.73 -8.67
N VAL A 110 -17.13 18.47 -7.51
CA VAL A 110 -16.52 18.78 -6.20
C VAL A 110 -15.26 17.95 -5.98
N ALA A 111 -15.25 16.66 -6.34
CA ALA A 111 -14.07 15.80 -6.25
C ALA A 111 -12.92 16.32 -7.11
N VAL A 112 -13.19 16.84 -8.30
CA VAL A 112 -12.22 17.49 -9.17
C VAL A 112 -11.66 18.75 -8.52
N VAL A 113 -12.52 19.63 -8.00
CA VAL A 113 -12.09 20.88 -7.33
C VAL A 113 -11.16 20.59 -6.16
N PHE A 114 -11.52 19.64 -5.29
CA PHE A 114 -10.68 19.22 -4.16
C PHE A 114 -9.54 18.27 -4.55
N GLY A 115 -9.55 17.79 -5.80
CA GLY A 115 -8.45 17.08 -6.43
C GLY A 115 -7.41 18.00 -7.07
N LEU A 116 -7.73 19.28 -7.35
CA LEU A 116 -6.78 20.25 -7.93
C LEU A 116 -5.47 20.42 -7.14
N PRO A 117 -5.46 20.40 -5.79
CA PRO A 117 -4.22 20.45 -5.01
C PRO A 117 -3.23 19.34 -5.36
N SER A 118 -3.69 18.22 -5.95
CA SER A 118 -2.82 17.12 -6.40
C SER A 118 -1.77 17.52 -7.44
N PHE A 119 -1.91 18.69 -8.07
CA PHE A 119 -0.87 19.26 -8.93
C PHE A 119 0.38 19.69 -8.15
N ARG A 120 0.18 20.27 -6.95
CA ARG A 120 1.26 20.95 -6.21
C ARG A 120 1.80 20.14 -5.04
N VAL A 121 1.03 19.20 -4.51
CA VAL A 121 1.39 18.45 -3.31
C VAL A 121 1.18 16.95 -3.49
N LYS A 122 2.06 16.15 -2.88
CA LYS A 122 2.08 14.69 -3.03
C LYS A 122 1.46 13.99 -1.81
N GLY A 123 0.77 12.88 -2.04
CA GLY A 123 0.37 11.91 -1.03
C GLY A 123 -0.45 12.50 0.13
N PHE A 124 0.17 12.60 1.32
CA PHE A 124 -0.53 12.93 2.57
C PHE A 124 -1.24 14.29 2.54
N TYR A 125 -0.70 15.27 1.83
CA TYR A 125 -1.32 16.60 1.73
C TYR A 125 -2.66 16.59 1.00
N ILE A 126 -2.84 15.72 0.00
CA ILE A 126 -4.13 15.54 -0.69
C ILE A 126 -5.15 14.91 0.28
N ALA A 127 -4.70 13.99 1.14
CA ALA A 127 -5.55 13.41 2.17
C ALA A 127 -6.06 14.48 3.15
N ILE A 128 -5.22 15.46 3.53
CA ILE A 128 -5.65 16.59 4.38
C ILE A 128 -6.69 17.47 3.66
N SER A 129 -6.50 17.75 2.37
CA SER A 129 -7.47 18.56 1.61
C SER A 129 -8.84 17.88 1.51
N THR A 130 -8.86 16.56 1.27
CA THR A 130 -10.10 15.79 1.24
C THR A 130 -10.72 15.63 2.64
N LEU A 131 -9.91 15.51 3.69
CA LEU A 131 -10.39 15.57 5.07
C LEU A 131 -11.05 16.92 5.39
N ALA A 132 -10.48 18.03 4.90
CA ALA A 132 -11.10 19.35 5.04
C ALA A 132 -12.46 19.40 4.33
N LEU A 133 -12.58 18.80 3.13
CA LEU A 133 -13.88 18.66 2.45
C LEU A 133 -14.90 17.91 3.32
N GLN A 134 -14.50 16.87 4.04
CA GLN A 134 -15.38 16.16 4.96
C GLN A 134 -16.00 17.09 6.02
N PHE A 135 -15.16 17.89 6.69
CA PHE A 135 -15.64 18.84 7.71
C PHE A 135 -16.43 20.01 7.12
N ILE A 136 -15.99 20.54 5.97
CA ILE A 136 -16.70 21.61 5.27
C ILE A 136 -18.09 21.13 4.85
N SER A 137 -18.20 19.91 4.34
CA SER A 137 -19.48 19.32 3.95
C SER A 137 -20.43 19.18 5.13
N GLU A 138 -19.94 18.70 6.27
CA GLU A 138 -20.75 18.56 7.49
C GLU A 138 -21.24 19.92 8.00
N TRP A 139 -20.34 20.92 8.07
CA TRP A 139 -20.73 22.29 8.43
C TRP A 139 -21.71 22.91 7.43
N PHE A 140 -21.49 22.69 6.12
CA PHE A 140 -22.31 23.27 5.06
C PHE A 140 -23.77 22.81 5.13
N PHE A 141 -24.02 21.51 5.33
CA PHE A 141 -25.40 20.99 5.39
C PHE A 141 -26.11 21.29 6.71
N VAL A 142 -25.37 21.48 7.80
CA VAL A 142 -25.94 21.92 9.09
C VAL A 142 -26.25 23.42 9.07
N ASN A 143 -25.48 24.22 8.33
CA ASN A 143 -25.63 25.67 8.30
C ASN A 143 -26.93 26.12 7.60
N GLY A 144 -27.89 26.62 8.39
CA GLY A 144 -29.18 27.10 7.88
C GLY A 144 -29.09 28.25 6.87
N GLN A 145 -27.98 29.00 6.82
CA GLN A 145 -27.79 30.06 5.82
C GLN A 145 -27.61 29.51 4.40
N ALA A 146 -27.14 28.26 4.25
CA ALA A 146 -26.99 27.59 2.96
C ALA A 146 -28.26 26.81 2.55
N ALA A 147 -29.34 26.87 3.35
CA ALA A 147 -30.56 26.08 3.13
C ALA A 147 -31.23 26.36 1.78
N TRP A 148 -31.00 27.53 1.18
CA TRP A 148 -31.49 27.83 -0.17
C TRP A 148 -30.83 26.96 -1.26
N ILE A 149 -29.62 26.45 -1.01
CA ILE A 149 -28.88 25.55 -1.93
C ILE A 149 -29.31 24.10 -1.71
N HIS A 150 -29.16 23.60 -0.47
CA HIS A 150 -29.33 22.17 -0.17
C HIS A 150 -30.74 21.79 0.31
N GLY A 151 -31.64 22.77 0.47
CA GLY A 151 -33.03 22.57 0.89
C GLY A 151 -33.26 22.58 2.41
N GLY A 152 -32.20 22.68 3.22
CA GLY A 152 -32.25 22.59 4.68
C GLY A 152 -31.49 21.37 5.23
N ALA A 153 -31.19 21.37 6.53
CA ALA A 153 -30.39 20.31 7.16
C ALA A 153 -31.11 18.96 7.17
N ARG A 154 -32.43 18.96 7.36
CA ARG A 154 -33.25 17.74 7.23
C ARG A 154 -34.07 17.80 5.97
N GLN A 155 -34.01 16.75 5.16
CA GLN A 155 -34.82 16.60 3.95
C GLN A 155 -35.57 15.26 4.02
N GLN A 156 -36.78 15.22 3.49
CA GLN A 156 -37.51 13.98 3.27
C GLN A 156 -37.48 13.67 1.78
N LEU A 157 -37.22 12.41 1.45
CA LEU A 157 -37.50 11.90 0.12
C LEU A 157 -38.83 11.14 0.19
N PRO A 158 -39.69 11.26 -0.84
CA PRO A 158 -40.85 10.41 -0.94
C PRO A 158 -40.42 8.94 -0.91
N ASN A 159 -41.17 8.10 -0.18
CA ASN A 159 -40.93 6.66 -0.15
C ASN A 159 -41.21 6.00 -1.50
N GLU A 160 -41.99 6.66 -2.36
CA GLU A 160 -42.30 6.22 -3.72
C GLU A 160 -41.90 7.29 -4.72
N VAL A 161 -40.99 6.95 -5.65
CA VAL A 161 -40.49 7.85 -6.69
C VAL A 161 -40.41 7.10 -8.00
N GLY A 162 -40.86 7.71 -9.10
CA GLY A 162 -40.69 7.13 -10.42
C GLY A 162 -39.21 7.13 -10.87
N LEU A 163 -38.81 6.06 -11.55
CA LEU A 163 -37.45 5.88 -12.06
C LEU A 163 -37.06 7.00 -13.04
N VAL A 164 -37.98 7.36 -13.93
CA VAL A 164 -37.84 8.44 -14.92
C VAL A 164 -39.17 9.21 -14.98
N GLY A 165 -39.22 10.36 -14.31
CA GLY A 165 -40.47 11.11 -14.13
C GLY A 165 -41.50 10.26 -13.36
N PRO A 166 -42.77 10.19 -13.80
CA PRO A 166 -43.81 9.38 -13.13
C PRO A 166 -43.76 7.88 -13.49
N VAL A 167 -42.86 7.44 -14.38
CA VAL A 167 -42.83 6.05 -14.88
C VAL A 167 -41.89 5.19 -14.05
N GLY A 168 -42.34 3.97 -13.73
CA GLY A 168 -41.54 2.98 -13.00
C GLY A 168 -41.38 3.35 -11.52
N VAL A 169 -42.49 3.41 -10.78
CA VAL A 169 -42.49 3.75 -9.36
C VAL A 169 -41.67 2.70 -8.59
N VAL A 170 -40.70 3.20 -7.84
CA VAL A 170 -39.86 2.43 -6.92
C VAL A 170 -40.17 2.91 -5.52
N GLY A 171 -40.41 1.97 -4.61
CA GLY A 171 -40.60 2.30 -3.21
C GLY A 171 -40.62 1.12 -2.25
N THR A 172 -40.73 -0.11 -2.77
CA THR A 172 -40.66 -1.30 -1.91
C THR A 172 -39.19 -1.67 -1.62
N ASP A 173 -38.97 -2.37 -0.50
CA ASP A 173 -37.64 -2.90 -0.14
C ASP A 173 -37.03 -3.77 -1.25
N LEU A 174 -37.88 -4.50 -1.99
CA LEU A 174 -37.48 -5.31 -3.14
C LEU A 174 -37.02 -4.44 -4.32
N ASP A 175 -37.70 -3.33 -4.59
CA ASP A 175 -37.31 -2.44 -5.68
C ASP A 175 -35.95 -1.79 -5.39
N VAL A 176 -35.73 -1.35 -4.14
CA VAL A 176 -34.45 -0.79 -3.71
C VAL A 176 -33.33 -1.85 -3.77
N TYR A 177 -33.65 -3.09 -3.43
CA TYR A 177 -32.72 -4.22 -3.56
C TYR A 177 -32.28 -4.45 -5.00
N TYR A 178 -33.22 -4.59 -5.93
CA TYR A 178 -32.89 -4.83 -7.33
C TYR A 178 -32.24 -3.61 -7.99
N LEU A 179 -32.67 -2.40 -7.65
CA LEU A 179 -32.03 -1.16 -8.12
C LEU A 179 -30.58 -1.09 -7.64
N GLY A 180 -30.33 -1.34 -6.35
CA GLY A 180 -28.98 -1.39 -5.78
C GLY A 180 -28.11 -2.47 -6.43
N LEU A 181 -28.66 -3.66 -6.66
CA LEU A 181 -27.97 -4.76 -7.34
C LEU A 181 -27.58 -4.38 -8.78
N VAL A 182 -28.51 -3.86 -9.57
CA VAL A 182 -28.27 -3.46 -10.97
C VAL A 182 -27.22 -2.36 -11.05
N VAL A 183 -27.35 -1.32 -10.22
CA VAL A 183 -26.39 -0.22 -10.18
C VAL A 183 -25.01 -0.71 -9.73
N MET A 184 -24.94 -1.58 -8.71
CA MET A 184 -23.68 -2.18 -8.26
C MET A 184 -23.01 -3.00 -9.36
N LEU A 185 -23.76 -3.87 -10.05
CA LEU A 185 -23.23 -4.66 -11.16
C LEU A 185 -22.73 -3.77 -12.31
N LEU A 186 -23.49 -2.74 -12.67
CA LEU A 186 -23.11 -1.77 -13.70
C LEU A 186 -21.79 -1.07 -13.37
N PHE A 187 -21.65 -0.56 -12.14
CA PHE A 187 -20.41 0.11 -11.71
C PHE A 187 -19.25 -0.85 -11.47
N ALA A 188 -19.52 -2.09 -11.06
CA ALA A 188 -18.50 -3.13 -10.99
C ALA A 188 -17.95 -3.44 -12.39
N MET A 189 -18.83 -3.60 -13.39
CA MET A 189 -18.44 -3.79 -14.79
C MET A 189 -17.66 -2.58 -15.31
N LEU A 190 -18.12 -1.35 -15.02
CA LEU A 190 -17.42 -0.13 -15.41
C LEU A 190 -16.01 -0.07 -14.81
N SER A 191 -15.87 -0.35 -13.51
CA SER A 191 -14.57 -0.36 -12.82
C SER A 191 -13.63 -1.44 -13.37
N LEU A 192 -14.16 -2.64 -13.65
CA LEU A 192 -13.39 -3.73 -14.26
C LEU A 192 -12.93 -3.39 -15.68
N ASN A 193 -13.80 -2.78 -16.49
CA ASN A 193 -13.47 -2.35 -17.84
C ASN A 193 -12.45 -1.22 -17.81
N LEU A 194 -12.66 -0.21 -16.97
CA LEU A 194 -11.74 0.91 -16.78
C LEU A 194 -10.33 0.41 -16.43
N SER A 195 -10.21 -0.62 -15.58
CA SER A 195 -8.91 -1.18 -15.20
C SER A 195 -8.11 -1.78 -16.38
N ARG A 196 -8.75 -2.06 -17.53
CA ARG A 196 -8.14 -2.67 -18.72
C ARG A 196 -7.91 -1.69 -19.86
N THR A 197 -8.62 -0.57 -19.87
CA THR A 197 -8.42 0.47 -20.89
C THR A 197 -7.06 1.15 -20.73
N GLY A 198 -6.67 1.97 -21.71
CA GLY A 198 -5.47 2.79 -21.61
C GLY A 198 -5.47 3.69 -20.37
N ILE A 199 -6.63 4.25 -20.02
CA ILE A 199 -6.81 5.10 -18.84
C ILE A 199 -6.52 4.34 -17.54
N GLY A 200 -6.99 3.10 -17.40
CA GLY A 200 -6.66 2.29 -16.22
C GLY A 200 -5.18 1.93 -16.12
N ARG A 201 -4.49 1.80 -17.26
CA ARG A 201 -3.03 1.56 -17.31
C ARG A 201 -2.25 2.82 -16.91
N THR A 202 -2.67 4.00 -17.37
CA THR A 202 -2.06 5.27 -16.96
C THR A 202 -2.27 5.54 -15.48
N PHE A 203 -3.43 5.21 -14.91
CA PHE A 203 -3.67 5.29 -13.45
C PHE A 203 -2.69 4.44 -12.66
N ARG A 204 -2.46 3.19 -13.07
CA ARG A 204 -1.49 2.32 -12.40
C ARG A 204 -0.05 2.82 -12.54
N ALA A 205 0.32 3.33 -13.71
CA ALA A 205 1.65 3.89 -13.94
C ALA A 205 1.90 5.11 -13.03
N VAL A 206 0.93 6.02 -12.94
CA VAL A 206 0.93 7.17 -12.02
C VAL A 206 1.07 6.70 -10.57
N ARG A 207 0.26 5.72 -10.15
CA ARG A 207 0.31 5.15 -8.80
C ARG A 207 1.66 4.53 -8.44
N GLU A 208 2.34 3.90 -9.39
CA GLU A 208 3.64 3.25 -9.16
C GLU A 208 4.75 4.30 -9.04
N ASN A 209 4.84 5.22 -10.00
CA ASN A 209 5.78 6.34 -9.95
C ASN A 209 5.35 7.47 -10.90
N ASP A 210 4.83 8.55 -10.31
CA ASP A 210 4.44 9.78 -11.01
C ASP A 210 5.55 10.32 -11.94
N LEU A 211 6.81 10.32 -11.48
CA LEU A 211 7.93 10.92 -12.23
C LEU A 211 8.32 10.05 -13.43
N ALA A 212 8.36 8.73 -13.24
CA ALA A 212 8.60 7.80 -14.34
C ALA A 212 7.47 7.83 -15.38
N ALA A 213 6.21 7.91 -14.93
CA ALA A 213 5.06 8.04 -15.82
C ALA A 213 5.12 9.34 -16.65
N ALA A 214 5.52 10.45 -16.03
CA ALA A 214 5.68 11.74 -16.72
C ALA A 214 6.77 11.70 -17.80
N VAL A 215 7.91 11.05 -17.54
CA VAL A 215 9.00 10.87 -18.53
C VAL A 215 8.52 10.04 -19.74
N LEU A 216 7.61 9.10 -19.53
CA LEU A 216 6.97 8.32 -20.59
C LEU A 216 5.83 9.06 -21.32
N GLY A 217 5.66 10.36 -21.07
CA GLY A 217 4.67 11.21 -21.74
C GLY A 217 3.25 11.13 -21.16
N VAL A 218 3.06 10.51 -19.99
CA VAL A 218 1.75 10.47 -19.32
C VAL A 218 1.50 11.77 -18.57
N ASP A 219 0.39 12.44 -18.86
CA ASP A 219 -0.06 13.61 -18.09
C ASP A 219 -0.58 13.18 -16.71
N VAL A 220 0.32 13.19 -15.72
CA VAL A 220 0.04 12.78 -14.33
C VAL A 220 -1.15 13.54 -13.74
N PHE A 221 -1.18 14.85 -13.95
CA PHE A 221 -2.20 15.72 -13.38
C PHE A 221 -3.60 15.41 -13.92
N LYS A 222 -3.75 15.33 -15.25
CA LYS A 222 -5.05 14.98 -15.86
C LYS A 222 -5.52 13.60 -15.41
N ASN A 223 -4.62 12.64 -15.29
CA ASN A 223 -4.97 11.29 -14.86
C ASN A 223 -5.44 11.25 -13.40
N LYS A 224 -4.77 11.96 -12.48
CA LYS A 224 -5.23 12.09 -11.08
C LYS A 224 -6.60 12.74 -11.02
N LEU A 225 -6.80 13.84 -11.74
CA LEU A 225 -8.07 14.56 -11.75
C LEU A 225 -9.21 13.73 -12.33
N LEU A 226 -8.94 12.95 -13.39
CA LEU A 226 -9.91 12.03 -13.98
C LEU A 226 -10.25 10.89 -13.02
N ALA A 227 -9.29 10.39 -12.23
CA ALA A 227 -9.56 9.41 -11.20
C ALA A 227 -10.48 9.98 -10.11
N PHE A 228 -10.25 11.22 -9.67
CA PHE A 228 -11.14 11.94 -8.74
C PHE A 228 -12.54 12.14 -9.33
N ALA A 229 -12.65 12.53 -10.60
CA ALA A 229 -13.94 12.70 -11.26
C ALA A 229 -14.74 11.39 -11.31
N VAL A 230 -14.13 10.31 -11.80
CA VAL A 230 -14.80 9.01 -11.96
C VAL A 230 -15.13 8.40 -10.59
N GLY A 231 -14.20 8.43 -9.64
CA GLY A 231 -14.44 7.91 -8.30
C GLY A 231 -15.48 8.74 -7.53
N GLY A 232 -15.39 10.07 -7.60
CA GLY A 232 -16.35 11.00 -7.01
C GLY A 232 -17.76 10.81 -7.56
N PHE A 233 -17.89 10.60 -8.88
CA PHE A 233 -19.16 10.26 -9.53
C PHE A 233 -19.78 8.99 -8.92
N MET A 234 -19.01 7.91 -8.84
CA MET A 234 -19.49 6.64 -8.29
C MET A 234 -19.91 6.77 -6.81
N ILE A 235 -19.13 7.50 -6.01
CA ILE A 235 -19.44 7.73 -4.59
C ILE A 235 -20.70 8.61 -4.45
N GLY A 236 -20.85 9.64 -5.28
CA GLY A 236 -22.04 10.49 -5.29
C GLY A 236 -23.32 9.75 -5.68
N VAL A 237 -23.24 8.88 -6.70
CA VAL A 237 -24.37 8.01 -7.09
C VAL A 237 -24.78 7.08 -5.95
N SER A 238 -23.80 6.49 -5.24
CA SER A 238 -24.06 5.70 -4.04
C SER A 238 -24.75 6.53 -2.95
N GLY A 239 -24.32 7.78 -2.74
CA GLY A 239 -24.98 8.71 -1.82
C GLY A 239 -26.43 9.03 -2.16
N GLY A 240 -26.71 9.29 -3.44
CA GLY A 240 -28.09 9.50 -3.94
C GLY A 240 -29.01 8.31 -3.65
N LEU A 241 -28.54 7.10 -3.94
CA LEU A 241 -29.27 5.86 -3.65
C LEU A 241 -29.42 5.60 -2.15
N TYR A 242 -28.39 5.89 -1.37
CA TYR A 242 -28.44 5.74 0.08
C TYR A 242 -29.45 6.70 0.71
N GLY A 243 -29.49 7.94 0.21
CA GLY A 243 -30.48 8.94 0.62
C GLY A 243 -31.92 8.51 0.32
N PHE A 244 -32.14 7.90 -0.84
CA PHE A 244 -33.43 7.32 -1.19
C PHE A 244 -33.80 6.12 -0.30
N TYR A 245 -32.84 5.21 -0.04
CA TYR A 245 -33.03 4.08 0.87
C TYR A 245 -33.42 4.51 2.29
N LEU A 246 -32.83 5.61 2.81
CA LEU A 246 -33.15 6.11 4.15
C LEU A 246 -34.52 6.81 4.23
N GLY A 247 -35.08 7.30 3.12
CA GLY A 247 -36.31 8.11 3.07
C GLY A 247 -36.20 9.49 3.76
N SER A 248 -35.14 9.72 4.53
CA SER A 248 -34.85 10.99 5.18
C SER A 248 -33.35 11.23 5.24
N LEU A 249 -32.95 12.49 5.10
CA LEU A 249 -31.56 12.93 5.17
C LEU A 249 -31.33 13.74 6.44
N ASP A 250 -30.23 13.43 7.11
CA ASP A 250 -29.65 14.20 8.20
C ASP A 250 -28.12 14.25 7.96
N PRO A 251 -27.44 15.37 8.21
CA PRO A 251 -25.99 15.47 7.99
C PRO A 251 -25.20 14.44 8.81
N GLY A 252 -25.71 14.01 9.96
CA GLY A 252 -25.08 13.02 10.82
C GLY A 252 -24.88 11.65 10.16
N TYR A 253 -25.68 11.29 9.15
CA TYR A 253 -25.53 10.02 8.43
C TYR A 253 -24.28 9.93 7.57
N PHE A 254 -23.67 11.08 7.22
CA PHE A 254 -22.55 11.17 6.30
C PHE A 254 -21.25 11.62 6.95
N GLY A 255 -21.15 11.49 8.28
CA GLY A 255 -20.01 11.96 9.06
C GLY A 255 -18.69 11.22 8.79
N LEU A 256 -17.64 11.68 9.47
CA LEU A 256 -16.28 11.14 9.35
C LEU A 256 -16.20 9.63 9.64
N ALA A 257 -17.02 9.11 10.56
CA ALA A 257 -17.07 7.69 10.88
C ALA A 257 -17.33 6.82 9.65
N LEU A 258 -18.27 7.23 8.79
CA LEU A 258 -18.58 6.55 7.53
C LEU A 258 -17.37 6.56 6.61
N THR A 259 -16.70 7.70 6.47
CA THR A 259 -15.47 7.82 5.66
C THR A 259 -14.38 6.87 6.15
N LEU A 260 -14.15 6.84 7.46
CA LEU A 260 -13.15 5.96 8.07
C LEU A 260 -13.52 4.48 7.93
N GLU A 261 -14.80 4.15 7.99
CA GLU A 261 -15.29 2.78 7.82
C GLU A 261 -15.00 2.25 6.40
N HIS A 262 -15.26 3.06 5.37
CA HIS A 262 -14.95 2.72 3.99
C HIS A 262 -13.44 2.55 3.76
N VAL A 263 -12.63 3.50 4.23
CA VAL A 263 -11.16 3.44 4.12
C VAL A 263 -10.58 2.29 4.94
N GLY A 264 -11.10 2.08 6.16
CA GLY A 264 -10.70 1.01 7.07
C GLY A 264 -10.96 -0.39 6.48
N ARG A 265 -12.11 -0.58 5.79
CA ARG A 265 -12.40 -1.83 5.06
C ARG A 265 -11.47 -2.03 3.86
N ALA A 266 -11.15 -0.97 3.12
CA ALA A 266 -10.19 -1.02 2.03
C ALA A 266 -8.77 -1.39 2.53
N HIS A 267 -8.35 -0.83 3.67
CA HIS A 267 -7.02 -1.05 4.21
C HIS A 267 -6.87 -2.41 4.94
N ARG A 268 -7.94 -2.95 5.54
CA ARG A 268 -7.93 -4.29 6.16
C ARG A 268 -7.57 -5.42 5.19
N ARG A 269 -7.73 -5.23 3.87
CA ARG A 269 -7.22 -6.20 2.86
C ARG A 269 -5.70 -6.28 2.78
N ARG A 270 -4.95 -5.25 3.21
CA ARG A 270 -3.47 -5.31 3.25
C ARG A 270 -2.91 -6.01 4.49
N ARG A 271 -3.72 -6.26 5.53
CA ARG A 271 -3.27 -6.92 6.77
C ARG A 271 -3.54 -8.43 6.84
N ARG A 272 -4.02 -9.08 5.78
CA ARG A 272 -4.15 -10.56 5.75
C ARG A 272 -2.84 -11.32 5.47
N HIS A 273 -1.69 -10.63 5.45
CA HIS A 273 -0.36 -11.25 5.50
C HIS A 273 0.43 -10.96 6.78
N VAL A 274 -0.23 -10.41 7.81
CA VAL A 274 0.33 -10.38 9.16
C VAL A 274 -0.43 -11.41 9.99
N ARG A 275 0.28 -12.47 10.41
CA ARG A 275 -0.26 -13.50 11.31
C ARG A 275 -0.81 -12.81 12.58
N PRO A 276 -2.02 -13.14 13.05
CA PRO A 276 -2.46 -12.72 14.37
C PRO A 276 -1.74 -13.56 15.42
N GLY A 277 -0.91 -12.92 16.23
CA GLY A 277 -0.12 -13.60 17.25
C GLY A 277 0.52 -12.61 18.22
N ALA A 278 -0.31 -11.85 18.93
CA ALA A 278 0.06 -11.26 20.22
C ALA A 278 -1.22 -10.80 20.94
N THR A 279 -1.53 -11.48 22.04
CA THR A 279 -2.55 -11.10 23.02
C THR A 279 -2.24 -9.72 23.64
N PRO A 280 -3.23 -8.86 23.88
CA PRO A 280 -3.02 -7.60 24.62
C PRO A 280 -3.03 -7.89 26.12
N GLY A 281 -1.92 -7.59 26.80
CA GLY A 281 -1.82 -7.70 28.25
C GLY A 281 -0.89 -6.63 28.80
N VAL A 282 -1.50 -5.60 29.40
CA VAL A 282 -1.09 -4.78 30.56
C VAL A 282 -1.54 -3.32 30.33
N PRO A 283 -2.49 -2.78 31.13
CA PRO A 283 -2.85 -1.36 31.08
C PRO A 283 -1.78 -0.50 31.79
N PRO A 284 -1.55 0.75 31.36
CA PRO A 284 -0.63 1.64 32.05
C PRO A 284 -1.24 2.07 33.40
N ARG A 285 -0.51 1.82 34.49
CA ARG A 285 -0.76 2.44 35.78
C ARG A 285 -0.42 3.93 35.69
N GLY A 286 -1.38 4.77 36.09
CA GLY A 286 -1.23 6.20 36.16
C GLY A 286 -0.19 6.65 37.18
N VAL A 287 0.37 7.83 36.94
CA VAL A 287 1.07 8.61 37.96
C VAL A 287 0.65 10.05 37.75
N ASP A 288 -0.25 10.51 38.62
CA ASP A 288 -0.47 11.91 38.93
C ASP A 288 0.81 12.57 39.45
N GLY A 289 0.93 13.87 39.18
CA GLY A 289 2.14 14.64 39.36
C GLY A 289 2.64 14.75 40.80
N HIS A 290 3.91 15.17 40.94
CA HIS A 290 4.30 16.37 41.67
C HIS A 290 5.81 16.62 41.57
N ARG A 291 6.13 17.92 41.70
CA ARG A 291 7.44 18.59 41.70
C ARG A 291 8.45 18.01 42.71
N HIS A 292 9.74 18.10 42.34
CA HIS A 292 10.87 18.75 43.05
C HIS A 292 12.18 18.03 42.64
N GLN A 293 13.11 18.68 41.93
CA GLN A 293 14.15 19.61 42.41
C GLN A 293 15.32 18.91 43.15
N ARG A 294 16.52 19.19 42.61
CA ARG A 294 17.89 19.13 43.20
C ARG A 294 18.75 17.89 42.99
N ASP A 295 19.82 18.12 42.22
CA ASP A 295 21.24 17.94 42.55
C ASP A 295 21.58 17.06 43.76
N ARG A 296 22.42 16.04 43.53
CA ARG A 296 23.85 16.03 43.90
C ARG A 296 24.43 14.62 43.84
N ALA A 297 25.64 14.56 43.29
CA ALA A 297 26.82 13.85 43.76
C ALA A 297 26.73 12.37 44.19
N GLY A 298 27.63 11.59 43.61
CA GLY A 298 28.64 10.91 44.43
C GLY A 298 28.57 9.39 44.47
N ILE A 299 29.58 8.80 43.84
CA ILE A 299 30.46 7.75 44.41
C ILE A 299 29.77 6.48 44.96
N GLY A 300 30.11 5.36 44.33
CA GLY A 300 30.73 4.29 45.11
C GLY A 300 30.15 2.88 44.98
N VAL A 301 30.95 2.01 44.36
CA VAL A 301 31.42 0.74 44.94
C VAL A 301 30.40 -0.40 45.11
N LEU A 302 30.61 -1.42 44.26
CA LEU A 302 30.69 -2.86 44.55
C LEU A 302 29.82 -3.43 45.68
N ARG A 303 28.98 -4.43 45.32
CA ARG A 303 29.25 -5.83 45.70
C ARG A 303 28.29 -6.84 45.08
N ARG A 304 28.91 -7.94 44.68
CA ARG A 304 28.36 -9.22 44.23
C ARG A 304 27.29 -9.76 45.19
N HIS A 305 26.26 -10.41 44.63
CA HIS A 305 25.79 -11.67 45.20
C HIS A 305 25.46 -12.69 44.11
N HIS A 306 26.23 -13.77 44.18
CA HIS A 306 26.06 -15.01 43.45
C HIS A 306 24.91 -15.79 44.10
N ARG A 307 23.90 -16.21 43.32
CA ARG A 307 23.05 -17.36 43.68
C ARG A 307 22.81 -18.21 42.44
N ARG A 308 23.45 -19.39 42.48
CA ARG A 308 23.10 -20.56 41.65
C ARG A 308 21.69 -21.00 42.01
N GLY A 309 20.87 -21.24 40.99
CA GLY A 309 19.57 -21.90 41.09
C GLY A 309 19.35 -22.69 39.81
N THR A 310 19.62 -23.98 39.89
CA THR A 310 19.40 -25.00 38.87
C THR A 310 17.90 -25.19 38.61
N GLY A 311 17.49 -25.15 37.34
CA GLY A 311 16.10 -25.40 36.93
C GLY A 311 15.99 -25.53 35.42
N ARG A 312 15.91 -26.78 34.96
CA ARG A 312 15.72 -27.24 33.57
C ARG A 312 14.90 -26.28 32.70
N ARG A 313 15.53 -25.68 31.68
CA ARG A 313 14.82 -25.06 30.55
C ARG A 313 14.43 -26.17 29.57
N ALA A 314 13.14 -26.43 29.47
CA ALA A 314 12.57 -27.09 28.32
C ALA A 314 12.69 -26.16 27.10
N GLU A 315 13.41 -26.61 26.09
CA GLU A 315 13.57 -25.94 24.80
C GLU A 315 12.24 -25.91 24.04
N GLY A 316 11.55 -24.78 24.10
CA GLY A 316 10.55 -24.40 23.12
C GLY A 316 11.19 -23.48 22.08
N ARG A 317 11.82 -24.05 21.03
CA ARG A 317 12.31 -23.29 19.86
C ARG A 317 11.12 -22.54 19.21
N PRO A 318 11.14 -21.19 19.10
CA PRO A 318 10.18 -20.50 18.27
C PRO A 318 10.46 -20.84 16.80
N ARG A 319 9.56 -21.62 16.19
CA ARG A 319 9.54 -21.89 14.75
C ARG A 319 9.27 -20.59 14.00
N GLY A 320 10.30 -19.98 13.42
CA GLY A 320 10.11 -18.87 12.48
C GLY A 320 11.26 -17.88 12.27
N ALA A 321 12.40 -17.98 12.96
CA ALA A 321 13.60 -17.27 12.52
C ALA A 321 14.17 -18.03 11.32
N ARG A 322 14.20 -17.42 10.13
CA ARG A 322 15.08 -17.91 9.07
C ARG A 322 16.49 -17.83 9.63
N THR A 323 17.08 -18.98 9.88
CA THR A 323 18.50 -19.09 10.19
C THR A 323 19.22 -18.53 8.97
N ALA A 324 20.06 -17.51 9.15
CA ALA A 324 20.89 -16.98 8.08
C ALA A 324 21.59 -18.17 7.39
N GLU A 325 21.43 -18.27 6.07
CA GLU A 325 22.12 -19.30 5.31
C GLU A 325 23.58 -18.90 5.27
N ARG A 326 24.39 -19.45 6.18
CA ARG A 326 25.84 -19.29 6.13
C ARG A 326 26.31 -19.74 4.75
N LEU A 327 27.11 -18.92 4.08
CA LEU A 327 27.79 -19.32 2.87
C LEU A 327 28.49 -20.67 3.12
N PRO A 328 28.58 -21.55 2.11
CA PRO A 328 29.23 -22.85 2.27
C PRO A 328 30.59 -22.67 2.96
N ALA A 329 30.81 -23.35 4.09
CA ALA A 329 32.03 -23.16 4.90
C ALA A 329 33.31 -23.37 4.07
N GLU A 330 33.25 -24.26 3.07
CA GLU A 330 34.31 -24.50 2.11
C GLU A 330 34.64 -23.26 1.24
N LEU A 331 33.63 -22.50 0.80
CA LEU A 331 33.83 -21.28 0.02
C LEU A 331 34.45 -20.16 0.86
N ALA A 332 33.97 -19.98 2.09
CA ALA A 332 34.53 -19.01 3.02
C ALA A 332 36.01 -19.32 3.30
N VAL A 333 36.36 -20.59 3.53
CA VAL A 333 37.75 -21.02 3.72
C VAL A 333 38.58 -20.82 2.44
N ARG A 334 38.06 -21.14 1.26
CA ARG A 334 38.79 -20.92 -0.01
C ARG A 334 39.04 -19.43 -0.26
N LEU A 335 38.07 -18.56 0.02
CA LEU A 335 38.22 -17.10 -0.13
C LEU A 335 39.10 -16.46 0.96
N LEU A 336 39.18 -17.06 2.15
CA LEU A 336 40.11 -16.68 3.22
C LEU A 336 41.56 -17.04 2.89
N MET A 337 41.76 -18.12 2.12
CA MET A 337 43.08 -18.64 1.73
C MET A 337 43.50 -18.18 0.32
N ALA A 338 42.60 -17.52 -0.42
CA ALA A 338 42.87 -17.00 -1.74
C ALA A 338 43.49 -15.60 -1.63
N ASP A 339 44.79 -15.50 -1.91
CA ASP A 339 45.50 -14.23 -2.09
C ASP A 339 45.35 -13.66 -3.52
N ASP A 340 44.65 -14.38 -4.41
CA ASP A 340 44.36 -13.96 -5.77
C ASP A 340 43.27 -12.88 -5.79
N VAL A 341 43.71 -11.62 -5.71
CA VAL A 341 42.96 -10.49 -6.26
C VAL A 341 43.35 -10.40 -7.72
N THR A 342 42.39 -10.48 -8.65
CA THR A 342 42.69 -10.09 -10.04
C THR A 342 43.14 -8.63 -10.01
N ASP A 343 44.39 -8.32 -10.43
CA ASP A 343 44.89 -6.92 -10.42
C ASP A 343 43.92 -5.95 -11.11
N THR A 344 43.20 -6.46 -12.12
CA THR A 344 42.14 -5.73 -12.81
C THR A 344 40.95 -5.36 -11.93
N ALA A 345 40.55 -6.22 -10.98
CA ALA A 345 39.50 -5.89 -9.99
C ALA A 345 39.99 -4.81 -9.03
N ARG A 346 41.24 -4.91 -8.57
CA ARG A 346 41.87 -3.95 -7.65
C ARG A 346 41.92 -2.56 -8.28
N ASP A 347 42.40 -2.45 -9.52
CA ASP A 347 42.54 -1.17 -10.21
C ASP A 347 41.17 -0.53 -10.54
N LEU A 348 40.22 -1.33 -11.02
CA LEU A 348 38.90 -0.82 -11.43
C LEU A 348 37.99 -0.46 -10.25
N LEU A 349 38.22 -1.10 -9.09
CA LEU A 349 37.49 -0.82 -7.87
C LEU A 349 38.28 0.10 -6.93
N ASP A 350 39.39 0.70 -7.34
CA ASP A 350 40.07 1.75 -6.56
C ASP A 350 39.40 3.13 -6.74
N LEU A 351 38.12 3.21 -6.35
CA LEU A 351 37.30 4.41 -6.52
C LEU A 351 37.56 5.45 -5.43
N PRO A 352 37.35 6.76 -5.69
CA PRO A 352 37.52 7.81 -4.67
C PRO A 352 36.73 7.55 -3.38
N PHE A 353 35.54 6.98 -3.50
CA PHE A 353 34.72 6.58 -2.35
C PHE A 353 35.37 5.46 -1.53
N HIS A 354 35.99 4.47 -2.16
CA HIS A 354 36.64 3.36 -1.46
C HIS A 354 37.91 3.83 -0.76
N ARG A 355 38.72 4.65 -1.42
CA ARG A 355 39.93 5.26 -0.82
C ARG A 355 39.63 6.16 0.35
N ALA A 356 38.59 6.99 0.24
CA ALA A 356 38.19 7.90 1.33
C ALA A 356 37.74 7.16 2.59
N ASN A 357 37.26 5.92 2.44
CA ASN A 357 36.69 5.12 3.53
C ASN A 357 37.56 3.92 3.92
N GLY A 358 38.73 3.75 3.31
CA GLY A 358 39.64 2.62 3.58
C GLY A 358 39.06 1.25 3.22
N ILE A 359 38.18 1.17 2.22
CA ILE A 359 37.56 -0.10 1.82
C ILE A 359 38.56 -0.93 1.02
N GLU A 360 38.76 -2.18 1.43
CA GLU A 360 39.72 -3.11 0.83
C GLU A 360 39.03 -4.30 0.17
N VAL A 361 39.37 -4.57 -1.09
CA VAL A 361 39.02 -5.84 -1.76
C VAL A 361 40.09 -6.86 -1.43
N VAL A 362 39.77 -7.78 -0.53
CA VAL A 362 40.70 -8.77 0.02
C VAL A 362 40.97 -9.89 -0.99
N SER A 363 39.93 -10.41 -1.65
CA SER A 363 40.05 -11.41 -2.71
C SER A 363 38.92 -11.27 -3.73
N ALA A 364 39.20 -11.56 -5.00
CA ALA A 364 38.21 -11.51 -6.07
C ALA A 364 38.53 -12.56 -7.13
N THR A 365 37.70 -13.58 -7.21
CA THR A 365 37.86 -14.77 -8.06
C THR A 365 36.60 -14.99 -8.90
N ASP A 366 36.64 -15.95 -9.82
CA ASP A 366 35.47 -16.35 -10.60
C ASP A 366 34.37 -17.06 -9.78
N GLU A 367 34.66 -17.47 -8.55
CA GLU A 367 33.69 -18.12 -7.65
C GLU A 367 33.03 -17.11 -6.68
N GLY A 368 33.72 -16.02 -6.36
CA GLY A 368 33.29 -15.10 -5.32
C GLY A 368 34.31 -14.02 -4.99
N ALA A 369 33.99 -13.17 -4.03
CA ALA A 369 34.88 -12.11 -3.55
C ALA A 369 34.72 -11.88 -2.05
N ARG A 370 35.77 -11.32 -1.44
CA ARG A 370 35.78 -10.87 -0.05
C ARG A 370 36.24 -9.42 0.00
N THR A 371 35.54 -8.61 0.79
CA THR A 371 35.91 -7.23 1.05
C THR A 371 35.87 -6.93 2.55
N ARG A 372 36.61 -5.90 2.96
CA ARG A 372 36.66 -5.42 4.34
C ARG A 372 36.51 -3.91 4.34
N TRP A 373 35.74 -3.42 5.31
CA TRP A 373 35.63 -2.01 5.62
C TRP A 373 35.98 -1.81 7.10
N PRO A 374 37.16 -1.20 7.40
CA PRO A 374 37.58 -0.90 8.76
C PRO A 374 36.54 -0.06 9.50
N TYR A 375 36.32 -0.38 10.77
CA TYR A 375 35.40 0.40 11.60
C TYR A 375 35.97 1.81 11.86
N ASP A 376 35.10 2.80 11.70
CA ASP A 376 35.35 4.19 12.05
C ASP A 376 34.08 4.79 12.68
N GLU A 377 34.24 5.68 13.67
CA GLU A 377 33.10 6.29 14.37
C GLU A 377 32.19 7.09 13.42
N SER A 378 32.72 7.62 12.31
CA SER A 378 31.92 8.33 11.31
C SER A 378 30.90 7.44 10.59
N LEU A 379 31.04 6.11 10.69
CA LEU A 379 30.12 5.13 10.09
C LEU A 379 28.87 4.90 10.95
N VAL A 380 28.83 5.40 12.19
CA VAL A 380 27.72 5.18 13.13
C VAL A 380 26.49 5.96 12.70
N GLY A 381 25.38 5.26 12.48
CA GLY A 381 24.12 5.88 12.05
C GLY A 381 23.27 6.43 13.19
N ASN A 382 23.37 5.82 14.38
CA ASN A 382 22.62 6.23 15.58
C ASN A 382 23.61 6.44 16.75
N PRO A 383 23.75 7.66 17.28
CA PRO A 383 24.67 7.91 18.40
C PRO A 383 24.20 7.32 19.75
N GLU A 384 22.92 6.93 19.88
CA GLU A 384 22.38 6.31 21.11
C GLU A 384 22.53 4.78 21.13
N LEU A 385 22.70 4.17 19.96
CA LEU A 385 22.94 2.74 19.75
C LEU A 385 24.10 2.66 18.76
N PRO A 386 25.37 2.45 19.20
CA PRO A 386 26.56 2.52 18.36
C PRO A 386 26.56 1.41 17.30
N ALA A 387 25.75 1.64 16.27
CA ALA A 387 25.45 0.70 15.22
C ALA A 387 25.79 1.37 13.90
N VAL A 388 26.55 0.64 13.08
CA VAL A 388 26.94 1.12 11.76
C VAL A 388 25.70 1.41 10.90
N HIS A 389 25.73 2.52 10.18
CA HIS A 389 24.63 2.97 9.34
C HIS A 389 24.32 1.94 8.25
N GLY A 390 23.03 1.66 8.00
CA GLY A 390 22.62 0.66 7.01
C GLY A 390 23.14 0.96 5.59
N GLY A 391 23.29 2.23 5.22
CA GLY A 391 23.89 2.63 3.94
C GLY A 391 25.33 2.12 3.76
N VAL A 392 26.11 2.04 4.83
CA VAL A 392 27.49 1.51 4.81
C VAL A 392 27.47 0.01 4.51
N ILE A 393 26.60 -0.74 5.19
CA ILE A 393 26.39 -2.18 4.97
C ILE A 393 25.94 -2.44 3.52
N SER A 394 25.01 -1.62 3.00
CA SER A 394 24.51 -1.76 1.63
C SER A 394 25.60 -1.48 0.59
N ALA A 395 26.42 -0.44 0.80
CA ALA A 395 27.51 -0.09 -0.10
C ALA A 395 28.59 -1.19 -0.13
N LEU A 396 28.93 -1.76 1.03
CA LEU A 396 29.86 -2.88 1.11
C LEU A 396 29.31 -4.13 0.40
N ALA A 397 28.03 -4.43 0.57
CA ALA A 397 27.38 -5.57 -0.09
C ALA A 397 27.38 -5.41 -1.62
N ASP A 398 27.11 -4.20 -2.13
CA ASP A 398 27.11 -3.93 -3.57
C ASP A 398 28.50 -4.13 -4.18
N LEU A 399 29.52 -3.55 -3.54
CA LEU A 399 30.93 -3.67 -3.96
C LEU A 399 31.36 -5.14 -4.00
N THR A 400 31.09 -5.87 -2.93
CA THR A 400 31.49 -7.28 -2.80
C THR A 400 30.81 -8.14 -3.86
N GLY A 401 29.52 -7.91 -4.14
CA GLY A 401 28.81 -8.66 -5.16
C GLY A 401 29.26 -8.34 -6.59
N ALA A 402 29.72 -7.12 -6.86
CA ALA A 402 30.23 -6.69 -8.16
C ALA A 402 31.65 -7.20 -8.45
N ALA A 403 32.51 -7.28 -7.43
CA ALA A 403 33.94 -7.56 -7.57
C ALA A 403 34.31 -8.80 -8.42
N PRO A 404 33.63 -9.97 -8.28
CA PRO A 404 33.91 -11.15 -9.10
C PRO A 404 33.70 -10.90 -10.60
N PHE A 405 32.68 -10.10 -10.95
CA PHE A 405 32.35 -9.80 -12.34
C PHE A 405 33.27 -8.74 -12.93
N VAL A 406 33.68 -7.75 -12.13
CA VAL A 406 34.61 -6.69 -12.57
C VAL A 406 35.99 -7.28 -12.86
N GLY A 407 36.52 -8.13 -11.97
CA GLY A 407 37.81 -8.79 -12.17
C GLY A 407 37.85 -9.64 -13.43
N SER A 408 36.79 -10.42 -13.65
CA SER A 408 36.74 -11.36 -14.77
C SER A 408 36.35 -10.74 -16.12
N LEU A 409 35.59 -9.65 -16.14
CA LEU A 409 35.27 -8.91 -17.38
C LEU A 409 36.33 -7.86 -17.75
N GLY A 410 37.22 -7.53 -16.81
CA GLY A 410 38.21 -6.47 -16.98
C GLY A 410 37.62 -5.08 -17.22
N ARG A 411 36.39 -4.83 -16.74
CA ARG A 411 35.69 -3.55 -16.84
C ARG A 411 34.66 -3.40 -15.74
N TYR A 412 34.26 -2.16 -15.46
CA TYR A 412 33.18 -1.87 -14.51
C TYR A 412 31.84 -2.48 -14.96
N THR A 413 31.10 -3.05 -14.00
CA THR A 413 29.76 -3.62 -14.22
C THR A 413 28.73 -2.84 -13.40
N PRO A 414 27.69 -2.26 -14.02
CA PRO A 414 26.67 -1.55 -13.27
C PRO A 414 25.74 -2.52 -12.54
N THR A 415 25.39 -2.16 -11.31
CA THR A 415 24.34 -2.81 -10.51
C THR A 415 22.97 -2.48 -11.10
N VAL A 416 22.20 -3.52 -11.42
CA VAL A 416 20.83 -3.42 -11.95
C VAL A 416 19.81 -3.37 -10.81
N ASP A 417 20.01 -4.23 -9.81
CA ASP A 417 19.16 -4.33 -8.62
C ASP A 417 20.00 -4.84 -7.44
N LEU A 418 19.73 -4.32 -6.25
CA LEU A 418 20.34 -4.77 -5.00
C LEU A 418 19.27 -4.82 -3.93
N ARG A 419 19.11 -6.00 -3.33
CA ARG A 419 18.26 -6.19 -2.16
C ARG A 419 19.14 -6.52 -0.96
N VAL A 420 18.92 -5.81 0.15
CA VAL A 420 19.60 -6.04 1.44
C VAL A 420 18.55 -6.32 2.50
N ASP A 421 18.66 -7.45 3.18
CA ASP A 421 17.86 -7.86 4.32
C ASP A 421 18.75 -7.74 5.59
N TYR A 422 18.49 -6.74 6.43
CA TYR A 422 19.21 -6.52 7.70
C TYR A 422 18.71 -7.48 8.78
N LEU A 423 19.63 -8.20 9.42
CA LEU A 423 19.31 -9.27 10.37
C LEU A 423 19.56 -8.84 11.82
N THR A 424 20.70 -8.21 12.07
CA THR A 424 21.14 -7.74 13.39
C THR A 424 21.94 -6.45 13.25
N HIS A 425 22.15 -5.75 14.37
CA HIS A 425 22.95 -4.53 14.38
C HIS A 425 24.43 -4.87 14.18
N ALA A 426 25.09 -4.17 13.26
CA ALA A 426 26.55 -4.19 13.14
C ALA A 426 27.15 -3.32 14.26
N GLY A 427 28.01 -3.90 15.10
CA GLY A 427 28.61 -3.22 16.25
C GLY A 427 29.87 -2.45 15.89
N GLU A 428 30.65 -2.12 16.92
CA GLU A 428 31.94 -1.40 16.83
C GLU A 428 33.09 -2.33 16.38
N ALA A 429 32.91 -2.99 15.24
CA ALA A 429 33.89 -3.89 14.66
C ALA A 429 33.89 -3.75 13.15
N ASP A 430 35.02 -4.07 12.53
CA ASP A 430 35.17 -4.06 11.08
C ASP A 430 34.05 -4.84 10.40
N LEU A 431 33.59 -4.30 9.28
CA LEU A 431 32.65 -4.98 8.43
C LEU A 431 33.42 -5.86 7.45
N GLU A 432 33.02 -7.12 7.37
CA GLU A 432 33.50 -8.04 6.35
C GLU A 432 32.33 -8.49 5.49
N ALA A 433 32.53 -8.57 4.18
CA ALA A 433 31.51 -9.07 3.28
C ALA A 433 32.09 -10.13 2.35
N VAL A 434 31.31 -11.19 2.12
CA VAL A 434 31.68 -12.29 1.25
C VAL A 434 30.57 -12.51 0.23
N ALA A 435 30.94 -12.60 -1.04
CA ALA A 435 30.03 -12.84 -2.15
C ALA A 435 30.23 -14.21 -2.78
N GLU A 436 29.13 -14.92 -3.05
CA GLU A 436 29.05 -16.14 -3.86
C GLU A 436 28.31 -15.84 -5.17
N ILE A 437 28.88 -16.25 -6.31
CA ILE A 437 28.18 -16.14 -7.59
C ILE A 437 27.10 -17.22 -7.68
N ARG A 438 25.83 -16.81 -7.67
CA ARG A 438 24.68 -17.72 -7.83
C ARG A 438 24.35 -18.01 -9.29
N ARG A 439 24.63 -17.05 -10.18
CA ARG A 439 24.37 -17.20 -11.61
C ARG A 439 25.30 -16.31 -12.42
N ARG A 440 25.85 -16.88 -13.50
CA ARG A 440 26.60 -16.15 -14.51
C ARG A 440 26.01 -16.46 -15.88
N GLY A 441 25.35 -15.47 -16.48
CA GLY A 441 24.83 -15.57 -17.85
C GLY A 441 25.55 -14.61 -18.79
N ASP A 442 25.18 -14.64 -20.07
CA ASP A 442 25.84 -13.83 -21.10
C ASP A 442 25.61 -12.31 -20.91
N SER A 443 24.46 -11.94 -20.34
CA SER A 443 24.07 -10.54 -20.16
C SER A 443 23.91 -10.10 -18.71
N VAL A 444 23.71 -11.04 -17.78
CA VAL A 444 23.39 -10.75 -16.37
C VAL A 444 24.09 -11.73 -15.43
N GLY A 445 24.69 -11.19 -14.37
CA GLY A 445 25.27 -11.91 -13.24
C GLY A 445 24.43 -11.71 -11.98
N VAL A 446 24.41 -12.70 -11.10
CA VAL A 446 23.73 -12.62 -9.81
C VAL A 446 24.68 -13.12 -8.72
N ALA A 447 24.91 -12.29 -7.71
CA ALA A 447 25.69 -12.64 -6.53
C ALA A 447 24.81 -12.61 -5.27
N HIS A 448 25.13 -13.51 -4.35
CA HIS A 448 24.59 -13.55 -2.99
C HIS A 448 25.71 -13.13 -2.05
N VAL A 449 25.43 -12.19 -1.16
CA VAL A 449 26.42 -11.55 -0.30
C VAL A 449 26.00 -11.67 1.15
N VAL A 450 26.93 -12.02 2.01
CA VAL A 450 26.75 -12.04 3.46
C VAL A 450 27.67 -10.99 4.06
N VAL A 451 27.14 -10.15 4.94
CA VAL A 451 27.89 -9.12 5.65
C VAL A 451 27.94 -9.47 7.14
N GLU A 452 29.14 -9.42 7.69
CA GLU A 452 29.45 -9.77 9.08
C GLU A 452 30.11 -8.58 9.78
N SER A 453 29.88 -8.47 11.09
CA SER A 453 30.55 -7.52 11.98
C SER A 453 30.96 -8.28 13.23
N GLY A 454 32.27 -8.28 13.54
CA GLY A 454 32.79 -9.02 14.71
C GLY A 454 32.51 -10.52 14.70
N GLY A 455 32.36 -11.13 13.51
CA GLY A 455 32.07 -12.56 13.32
C GLY A 455 30.58 -12.95 13.43
N GLU A 456 29.68 -11.97 13.59
CA GLU A 456 28.23 -12.18 13.56
C GLU A 456 27.63 -11.63 12.27
N ILE A 457 26.72 -12.37 11.65
CA ILE A 457 26.05 -11.95 10.41
C ILE A 457 25.08 -10.81 10.73
N CYS A 458 25.33 -9.63 10.15
CA CYS A 458 24.50 -8.45 10.33
C CYS A 458 23.51 -8.23 9.17
N ALA A 459 23.86 -8.65 7.95
CA ALA A 459 22.97 -8.52 6.80
C ALA A 459 23.23 -9.58 5.72
N GLU A 460 22.19 -9.82 4.92
CA GLU A 460 22.25 -10.66 3.72
C GLU A 460 21.80 -9.82 2.52
N ALA A 461 22.50 -9.94 1.39
CA ALA A 461 22.17 -9.19 0.20
C ALA A 461 22.19 -10.05 -1.07
N ARG A 462 21.44 -9.61 -2.08
CA ARG A 462 21.44 -10.20 -3.41
C ARG A 462 21.56 -9.10 -4.45
N GLY A 463 22.65 -9.13 -5.21
CA GLY A 463 22.96 -8.18 -6.26
C GLY A 463 22.75 -8.79 -7.66
N VAL A 464 22.26 -7.98 -8.58
CA VAL A 464 22.12 -8.30 -10.01
C VAL A 464 22.96 -7.32 -10.80
N TYR A 465 23.84 -7.81 -11.67
CA TYR A 465 24.84 -7.01 -12.38
C TYR A 465 24.74 -7.21 -13.89
N LYS A 466 24.93 -6.13 -14.66
CA LYS A 466 24.93 -6.21 -16.13
C LYS A 466 26.31 -6.66 -16.63
N LEU A 467 26.35 -7.76 -17.37
CA LEU A 467 27.59 -8.34 -17.94
C LEU A 467 27.76 -8.07 -19.43
N ALA A 468 26.67 -7.83 -20.17
CA ALA A 468 26.73 -7.41 -21.57
C ALA A 468 27.28 -5.98 -21.70
N ARG A 469 28.00 -5.69 -22.79
CA ARG A 469 28.51 -4.34 -23.07
C ARG A 469 27.37 -3.33 -23.24
#